data_AF-A0AAV6CJ06-F1
#
_entry.id   AF-A0AAV6CJ06-F1
#
_cell.length_a   1.000
_cell.length_b   1.000
_cell.length_c   1.000
_cell.angle_alpha   90.00
_cell.angle_beta   90.00
_cell.angle_gamma   90.00
#
_symmetry.space_group_name_H-M   'P 1'
#
loop_
_entity.id
_entity.type
_entity.pdbx_description
1 polymer ?
#
loop_
_entity_poly.entity_id
_entity_poly.type
_entity_poly.pdbx_seq_one_letter_code
_entity_poly.pdbx_strand_id
1 'polypeptide(L)'
;MGSLRTWVGLIAAFALSALFATQSHGATPAGLQTHHVQLSRGEDLLNTLQQFGRTQQLNSAVVLSASGSLTRAAILLPEREQPTVLTGAWTLISLTGSLNRTNALLQISMSDKDGRTMGGQLMEGTTVGQMQVMLGDLASSPAPQRTNAGPTTIQPPILSPEITPDKRVIVRLLAPNATSVAVAGDWGGGVKPLTMDAAGIWSGTVGPLEPDIYSYTFIVDELRMLDPGNSWVKPARSPRSSIVRVPGDTLLAHDFQDVPHGVLRQHMYDSKSLKRQRSVVVYTPPDYDKNALSRYPTLYLLHGNGDTEQTWSVLGRVGMIMDNLIASAKAKPMLVVMPDAHALAPEGAGADYRQRNREALRTELLQEILPLVESNYRVAQTNTSRALAGLSMGGGQALIIGLAENRFGWVGGFSPSLPDAESALASVLDDSRALNDRLKLLWLACGKDDFLIDQSRKFNQLLTQKKVRHQFTESDGGHTWPVWRKYLGEFAPLLFQTPSEVTASRP
;
A
#
# COMPACT_ATOMS: atom_id res chain seq x y z
N MET A 1 20.86 45.15 -15.73
CA MET A 1 21.65 44.54 -14.64
C MET A 1 20.68 43.80 -13.72
N GLY A 2 20.62 42.49 -13.48
CA GLY A 2 21.15 41.23 -14.04
C GLY A 2 20.24 40.12 -13.44
N SER A 3 19.63 39.22 -14.23
CA SER A 3 20.08 37.85 -14.60
C SER A 3 20.58 36.99 -13.43
N LEU A 4 20.34 35.69 -13.27
CA LEU A 4 19.43 34.67 -13.82
C LEU A 4 19.67 33.44 -12.92
N ARG A 5 18.64 32.63 -12.68
CA ARG A 5 18.61 31.18 -12.35
C ARG A 5 19.94 30.46 -12.00
N THR A 6 19.90 29.70 -10.90
CA THR A 6 20.53 28.37 -10.85
C THR A 6 19.76 27.41 -9.95
N TRP A 7 19.23 26.36 -10.59
CA TRP A 7 18.82 25.11 -9.97
C TRP A 7 20.07 24.30 -9.61
N VAL A 8 20.10 23.67 -8.44
CA VAL A 8 21.00 22.54 -8.17
C VAL A 8 20.14 21.44 -7.54
N GLY A 9 20.04 20.32 -8.26
CA GLY A 9 19.32 19.13 -7.81
C GLY A 9 20.05 18.42 -6.68
N LEU A 10 19.30 18.04 -5.64
CA LEU A 10 19.74 17.02 -4.70
C LEU A 10 19.56 15.65 -5.37
N ILE A 11 20.67 15.03 -5.75
CA ILE A 11 20.73 13.59 -5.98
C ILE A 11 20.86 12.93 -4.60
N ALA A 12 19.83 12.18 -4.22
CA ALA A 12 19.83 11.33 -3.04
C ALA A 12 20.75 10.12 -3.29
N ALA A 13 21.86 10.03 -2.57
CA ALA A 13 22.64 8.80 -2.46
C ALA A 13 22.17 8.04 -1.21
N PHE A 14 21.57 6.88 -1.43
CA PHE A 14 21.21 5.92 -0.38
C PHE A 14 22.46 5.49 0.39
N ALA A 15 22.54 5.82 1.68
CA ALA A 15 23.43 5.15 2.62
C ALA A 15 22.70 3.92 3.19
N LEU A 16 23.00 2.75 2.63
CA LEU A 16 22.57 1.47 3.17
C LEU A 16 23.60 1.03 4.21
N SER A 17 23.40 1.39 5.48
CA SER A 17 24.13 0.77 6.59
C SER A 17 23.44 0.97 7.93
N ALA A 18 23.25 -0.16 8.62
CA ALA A 18 22.90 -0.35 10.04
C ALA A 18 21.42 -0.64 10.38
N LEU A 19 20.99 -1.87 10.09
CA LEU A 19 19.98 -2.59 10.88
C LEU A 19 20.28 -4.10 10.85
N PHE A 20 21.36 -4.50 11.50
CA PHE A 20 21.55 -5.87 11.98
C PHE A 20 22.26 -5.79 13.33
N ALA A 21 21.47 -5.89 14.40
CA ALA A 21 21.99 -6.10 15.74
C ALA A 21 21.01 -6.99 16.51
N THR A 22 21.03 -8.29 16.23
CA THR A 22 20.69 -9.32 17.22
C THR A 22 21.52 -10.59 16.98
N GLN A 23 22.50 -10.77 17.87
CA GLN A 23 23.11 -12.01 18.38
C GLN A 23 23.84 -13.01 17.45
N SER A 24 25.17 -13.03 17.65
CA SER A 24 25.95 -14.14 18.23
C SER A 24 27.10 -14.68 17.37
N HIS A 25 28.17 -15.02 18.10
CA HIS A 25 29.41 -15.72 17.72
C HIS A 25 30.56 -14.84 17.23
N GLY A 26 31.62 -14.86 18.03
CA GLY A 26 32.78 -13.98 17.95
C GLY A 26 33.56 -14.15 16.66
N ALA A 27 33.57 -13.10 15.86
CA ALA A 27 34.68 -12.73 15.00
C ALA A 27 34.73 -11.20 15.02
N THR A 28 35.86 -10.64 15.44
CA THR A 28 36.17 -9.22 15.24
C THR A 28 35.98 -8.92 13.75
N PRO A 29 35.23 -7.88 13.33
CA PRO A 29 35.07 -7.60 11.91
C PRO A 29 36.45 -7.32 11.32
N ALA A 30 36.83 -8.11 10.31
CA ALA A 30 38.06 -7.87 9.55
C ALA A 30 37.99 -6.45 8.96
N GLY A 31 38.87 -5.57 9.44
CA GLY A 31 38.93 -4.20 8.95
C GLY A 31 39.35 -4.17 7.48
N LEU A 32 38.68 -3.35 6.68
CA LEU A 32 39.09 -3.05 5.30
C LEU A 32 40.42 -2.29 5.35
N GLN A 33 41.49 -2.88 4.80
CA GLN A 33 42.77 -2.21 4.61
C GLN A 33 42.76 -1.49 3.26
N THR A 34 43.24 -0.25 3.22
CA THR A 34 43.33 0.52 1.98
C THR A 34 44.78 0.64 1.51
N HIS A 35 44.99 0.48 0.21
CA HIS A 35 46.29 0.59 -0.43
C HIS A 35 46.23 1.63 -1.54
N HIS A 36 47.28 2.46 -1.64
CA HIS A 36 47.37 3.52 -2.63
C HIS A 36 48.48 3.20 -3.64
N VAL A 37 48.10 3.10 -4.92
CA VAL A 37 49.02 2.80 -6.03
C VAL A 37 49.14 4.04 -6.88
N GLN A 38 50.36 4.56 -6.99
CA GLN A 38 50.70 5.68 -7.87
C GLN A 38 51.40 5.13 -9.11
N LEU A 39 50.96 5.56 -10.29
CA LEU A 39 51.61 5.21 -11.55
C LEU A 39 52.08 6.47 -12.29
N SER A 40 53.33 6.41 -12.73
CA SER A 40 54.02 7.43 -13.51
C SER A 40 53.87 7.20 -15.01
N ARG A 41 54.14 8.25 -15.79
CA ARG A 41 53.98 8.24 -17.24
C ARG A 41 54.69 7.06 -17.90
N GLY A 42 53.95 6.33 -18.74
CA GLY A 42 54.46 5.19 -19.51
C GLY A 42 54.35 3.84 -18.80
N GLU A 43 54.01 3.80 -17.51
CA GLU A 43 53.77 2.53 -16.82
C GLU A 43 52.47 1.88 -17.28
N ASP A 44 52.48 0.56 -17.34
CA ASP A 44 51.31 -0.24 -17.71
C ASP A 44 50.39 -0.44 -16.51
N LEU A 45 49.13 -0.01 -16.64
CA LEU A 45 48.16 -0.01 -15.56
C LEU A 45 47.85 -1.42 -15.03
N LEU A 46 47.64 -2.39 -15.92
CA LEU A 46 47.24 -3.74 -15.51
C LEU A 46 48.41 -4.46 -14.85
N ASN A 47 49.59 -4.41 -15.48
CA ASN A 47 50.79 -5.06 -14.98
C ASN A 47 51.21 -4.49 -13.63
N THR A 48 51.17 -3.16 -13.46
CA THR A 48 51.51 -2.53 -12.18
C THR A 48 50.53 -2.92 -11.08
N LEU A 49 49.22 -2.96 -11.35
CA LEU A 49 48.24 -3.40 -10.36
C LEU A 49 48.39 -4.89 -10.00
N GLN A 50 48.66 -5.76 -10.98
CA GLN A 50 48.92 -7.18 -10.72
C GLN A 50 50.21 -7.40 -9.94
N GLN A 51 51.28 -6.68 -10.28
CA GLN A 51 52.55 -6.74 -9.54
C GLN A 51 52.39 -6.23 -8.11
N PHE A 52 51.61 -5.16 -7.91
CA PHE A 52 51.26 -4.66 -6.59
C PHE A 52 50.50 -5.72 -5.78
N GLY A 53 49.49 -6.36 -6.39
CA GLY A 53 48.73 -7.45 -5.78
C GLY A 53 49.60 -8.62 -5.32
N ARG A 54 50.61 -9.00 -6.11
CA ARG A 54 51.62 -10.02 -5.74
C ARG A 54 52.48 -9.56 -4.58
N THR A 55 53.01 -8.34 -4.65
CA THR A 55 53.97 -7.79 -3.68
C THR A 55 53.34 -7.60 -2.31
N GLN A 56 52.11 -7.07 -2.27
CA GLN A 56 51.35 -6.88 -1.03
C GLN A 56 50.57 -8.14 -0.61
N GLN A 57 50.70 -9.24 -1.35
CA GLN A 57 50.04 -10.52 -1.08
C GLN A 57 48.50 -10.41 -0.95
N LEU A 58 47.87 -9.56 -1.76
CA LEU A 58 46.44 -9.26 -1.69
C LEU A 58 45.60 -10.50 -2.03
N ASN A 59 44.65 -10.85 -1.16
CA ASN A 59 43.82 -12.04 -1.36
C ASN A 59 42.54 -11.74 -2.15
N SER A 60 41.92 -10.59 -1.91
CA SER A 60 40.70 -10.17 -2.58
C SER A 60 40.54 -8.65 -2.49
N ALA A 61 41.34 -7.94 -3.29
CA ALA A 61 41.29 -6.48 -3.35
C ALA A 61 40.30 -6.00 -4.41
N VAL A 62 39.58 -4.92 -4.10
CA VAL A 62 38.67 -4.23 -5.03
C VAL A 62 39.16 -2.82 -5.30
N VAL A 63 38.94 -2.31 -6.51
CA VAL A 63 39.19 -0.89 -6.81
C VAL A 63 38.11 -0.06 -6.13
N LEU A 64 38.51 0.77 -5.16
CA LEU A 64 37.62 1.72 -4.47
C LEU A 64 37.51 3.03 -5.23
N SER A 65 38.63 3.50 -5.79
CA SER A 65 38.66 4.69 -6.66
C SER A 65 39.89 4.66 -7.57
N ALA A 66 39.79 5.34 -8.71
CA ALA A 66 40.91 5.59 -9.59
C ALA A 66 40.71 6.91 -10.33
N SER A 67 41.79 7.66 -10.54
CA SER A 67 41.77 8.91 -11.30
C SER A 67 43.10 9.14 -11.99
N GLY A 68 43.05 9.69 -13.21
CA GLY A 68 44.25 9.93 -13.98
C GLY A 68 44.01 10.02 -15.48
N SER A 69 45.11 9.97 -16.22
CA SER A 69 45.13 10.01 -17.69
C SER A 69 45.85 8.81 -18.26
N LEU A 70 45.53 8.46 -19.50
CA LEU A 70 46.20 7.42 -20.28
C LEU A 70 46.87 8.04 -21.50
N THR A 71 47.99 7.46 -21.89
CA THR A 71 48.71 7.76 -23.14
C THR A 71 48.43 6.72 -24.22
N ARG A 72 48.00 5.52 -23.80
CA ARG A 72 47.53 4.42 -24.63
C ARG A 72 46.55 3.56 -23.84
N ALA A 73 45.50 3.08 -24.49
CA ALA A 73 44.54 2.18 -23.90
C ALA A 73 44.40 0.91 -24.74
N ALA A 74 44.52 -0.24 -24.09
CA ALA A 74 44.21 -1.54 -24.67
C ALA A 74 42.98 -2.09 -23.96
N ILE A 75 41.87 -2.21 -24.70
CA ILE A 75 40.60 -2.71 -24.15
C ILE A 75 40.06 -3.87 -24.97
N LEU A 76 39.57 -4.91 -24.30
CA LEU A 76 38.83 -5.99 -24.96
C LEU A 76 37.34 -5.64 -24.98
N LEU A 77 36.79 -5.59 -26.18
CA LEU A 77 35.36 -5.35 -26.42
C LEU A 77 34.62 -6.68 -26.52
N PRO A 78 33.29 -6.72 -26.26
CA PRO A 78 32.49 -7.93 -26.44
C PRO A 78 32.69 -8.56 -27.82
N GLU A 79 32.72 -9.89 -27.85
CA GLU A 79 32.81 -10.71 -29.09
C GLU A 79 34.09 -10.51 -29.92
N ARG A 80 35.12 -9.84 -29.36
CA ARG A 80 36.46 -9.76 -29.98
C ARG A 80 37.44 -10.69 -29.28
N GLU A 81 38.31 -11.32 -30.07
CA GLU A 81 39.41 -12.15 -29.55
C GLU A 81 40.67 -11.35 -29.25
N GLN A 82 40.84 -10.18 -29.88
CA GLN A 82 42.03 -9.34 -29.75
C GLN A 82 41.71 -7.97 -29.13
N PRO A 83 42.59 -7.41 -28.27
CA PRO A 83 42.40 -6.08 -27.71
C PRO A 83 42.33 -4.99 -28.78
N THR A 84 41.39 -4.07 -28.61
CA THR A 84 41.34 -2.82 -29.37
C THR A 84 42.31 -1.83 -28.73
N VAL A 85 43.28 -1.35 -29.51
CA VAL A 85 44.31 -0.41 -29.06
C VAL A 85 43.95 0.99 -29.51
N LEU A 86 43.86 1.90 -28.55
CA LEU A 86 43.58 3.31 -28.74
C LEU A 86 44.81 4.12 -28.31
N THR A 87 45.27 5.02 -29.17
CA THR A 87 46.42 5.90 -28.90
C THR A 87 45.96 7.34 -28.79
N GLY A 88 46.65 8.15 -27.98
CA GLY A 88 46.30 9.56 -27.74
C GLY A 88 46.10 9.87 -26.26
N ALA A 89 45.70 11.11 -25.97
CA ALA A 89 45.42 11.55 -24.62
C ALA A 89 43.99 11.16 -24.21
N TRP A 90 43.87 10.32 -23.18
CA TRP A 90 42.60 9.88 -22.62
C TRP A 90 42.50 10.25 -21.15
N THR A 91 41.30 10.61 -20.70
CA THR A 91 41.00 10.81 -19.28
C THR A 91 40.28 9.58 -18.73
N LEU A 92 40.70 9.05 -17.59
CA LEU A 92 39.99 7.95 -16.93
C LEU A 92 38.64 8.47 -16.40
N ILE A 93 37.56 7.77 -16.73
CA ILE A 93 36.22 8.01 -16.19
C ILE A 93 35.94 7.03 -15.05
N SER A 94 36.23 5.74 -15.24
CA SER A 94 36.10 4.74 -14.18
C SER A 94 37.04 3.55 -14.38
N LEU A 95 37.47 2.97 -13.28
CA LEU A 95 38.13 1.68 -13.21
C LEU A 95 37.42 0.86 -12.14
N THR A 96 36.88 -0.30 -12.51
CA THR A 96 36.12 -1.15 -11.59
C THR A 96 36.54 -2.59 -11.74
N GLY A 97 36.41 -3.36 -10.66
CA GLY A 97 36.75 -4.77 -10.64
C GLY A 97 37.64 -5.13 -9.46
N SER A 98 38.20 -6.32 -9.52
CA SER A 98 38.98 -6.91 -8.43
C SER A 98 40.28 -7.51 -8.91
N LEU A 99 41.23 -7.62 -7.97
CA LEU A 99 42.49 -8.28 -8.17
C LEU A 99 42.90 -9.08 -6.93
N ASN A 100 43.70 -10.10 -7.18
CA ASN A 100 44.36 -10.90 -6.15
C ASN A 100 45.81 -11.19 -6.60
N ARG A 101 46.49 -12.08 -5.87
CA ARG A 101 47.89 -12.47 -6.14
C ARG A 101 48.13 -13.00 -7.55
N THR A 102 47.15 -13.63 -8.18
CA THR A 102 47.34 -14.36 -9.45
C THR A 102 46.59 -13.74 -10.61
N ASN A 103 45.51 -13.00 -10.38
CA ASN A 103 44.63 -12.50 -11.42
C ASN A 103 44.11 -11.10 -11.12
N ALA A 104 43.80 -10.34 -12.18
CA ALA A 104 43.09 -9.07 -12.09
C ALA A 104 42.03 -9.03 -13.19
N LEU A 105 40.77 -8.85 -12.79
CA LEU A 105 39.65 -8.66 -13.72
C LEU A 105 39.13 -7.24 -13.54
N LEU A 106 39.55 -6.36 -14.45
CA LEU A 106 39.29 -4.93 -14.38
C LEU A 106 38.55 -4.47 -15.63
N GLN A 107 37.55 -3.63 -15.44
CA GLN A 107 36.82 -2.91 -16.49
C GLN A 107 37.22 -1.45 -16.43
N ILE A 108 37.41 -0.84 -17.58
CA ILE A 108 37.84 0.55 -17.70
C ILE A 108 36.89 1.33 -18.61
N SER A 109 36.59 2.57 -18.21
CA SER A 109 35.92 3.58 -19.04
C SER A 109 36.78 4.83 -19.09
N MET A 110 36.94 5.39 -20.29
CA MET A 110 37.79 6.55 -20.57
C MET A 110 37.14 7.49 -21.57
N SER A 111 37.50 8.77 -21.53
CA SER A 111 37.02 9.78 -22.47
C SER A 111 38.15 10.40 -23.29
N ASP A 112 37.86 10.70 -24.55
CA ASP A 112 38.73 11.51 -25.40
C ASP A 112 38.58 13.02 -25.09
N LYS A 113 39.37 13.87 -25.77
CA LYS A 113 39.33 15.33 -25.62
C LYS A 113 37.98 15.97 -26.01
N ASP A 114 37.14 15.27 -26.76
CA ASP A 114 35.83 15.74 -27.21
C ASP A 114 34.71 15.20 -26.29
N GLY A 115 35.05 14.46 -25.23
CA GLY A 115 34.11 13.89 -24.26
C GLY A 115 33.46 12.58 -24.69
N ARG A 116 33.91 11.95 -25.78
CA ARG A 116 33.39 10.64 -26.20
C ARG A 116 33.97 9.56 -25.31
N THR A 117 33.11 8.71 -24.76
CA THR A 117 33.49 7.64 -23.85
C THR A 117 33.64 6.31 -24.56
N MET A 118 34.66 5.56 -24.18
CA MET A 118 34.89 4.18 -24.60
C MET A 118 35.23 3.33 -23.38
N GLY A 119 34.76 2.08 -23.36
CA GLY A 119 35.04 1.18 -22.26
C GLY A 119 35.02 -0.28 -22.66
N GLY A 120 35.66 -1.10 -21.84
CA GLY A 120 35.81 -2.54 -22.03
C GLY A 120 36.69 -3.14 -20.95
N GLN A 121 37.03 -4.42 -21.10
CA GLN A 121 37.95 -5.06 -20.16
C GLN A 121 39.35 -4.47 -20.34
N LEU A 122 39.98 -4.08 -19.24
CA LEU A 122 41.34 -3.58 -19.22
C LEU A 122 42.30 -4.70 -19.65
N MET A 123 43.11 -4.42 -20.66
CA MET A 123 44.13 -5.33 -21.16
C MET A 123 45.53 -4.76 -20.96
N GLU A 124 46.52 -5.65 -20.98
CA GLU A 124 47.92 -5.30 -21.03
C GLU A 124 48.22 -4.40 -22.25
N GLY A 125 49.12 -3.45 -22.07
CA GLY A 125 49.44 -2.39 -23.00
C GLY A 125 48.75 -1.05 -22.70
N THR A 126 47.99 -0.94 -21.61
CA THR A 126 47.32 0.31 -21.21
C THR A 126 48.28 1.19 -20.42
N THR A 127 48.95 2.13 -21.09
CA THR A 127 49.98 2.97 -20.47
C THR A 127 49.41 4.29 -19.95
N VAL A 128 49.79 4.67 -18.73
CA VAL A 128 49.26 5.87 -18.08
C VAL A 128 50.03 7.14 -18.46
N GLY A 129 49.40 8.30 -18.31
CA GLY A 129 50.07 9.61 -18.24
C GLY A 129 50.48 9.92 -16.80
N GLN A 130 49.51 9.92 -15.90
CA GLN A 130 49.62 9.97 -14.44
C GLN A 130 48.37 9.25 -13.90
N MET A 131 48.49 8.37 -12.91
CA MET A 131 47.35 7.65 -12.37
C MET A 131 47.48 7.39 -10.87
N GLN A 132 46.36 7.51 -10.17
CA GLN A 132 46.22 7.11 -8.78
C GLN A 132 45.12 6.06 -8.69
N VAL A 133 45.37 4.96 -7.98
CA VAL A 133 44.38 3.91 -7.74
C VAL A 133 44.36 3.59 -6.25
N MET A 134 43.17 3.60 -5.65
CA MET A 134 42.95 3.15 -4.29
C MET A 134 42.29 1.77 -4.31
N LEU A 135 42.94 0.82 -3.65
CA LEU A 135 42.45 -0.56 -3.48
C LEU A 135 41.98 -0.76 -2.05
N GLY A 136 40.89 -1.50 -1.88
CA GLY A 136 40.42 -2.00 -0.59
C GLY A 136 40.67 -3.50 -0.51
N ASP A 137 41.50 -3.95 0.43
CA ASP A 137 41.76 -5.36 0.72
C ASP A 137 41.05 -5.77 2.00
N LEU A 138 40.26 -6.84 1.90
CA LEU A 138 39.59 -7.44 3.06
C LEU A 138 40.57 -8.43 3.70
N ALA A 139 41.25 -7.98 4.77
CA ALA A 139 42.22 -8.81 5.46
C ALA A 139 41.58 -10.12 5.97
N SER A 140 42.12 -11.25 5.52
CA SER A 140 41.88 -12.61 6.02
C SER A 140 40.41 -12.97 6.34
N SER A 141 39.58 -13.09 5.31
CA SER A 141 38.71 -14.27 5.26
C SER A 141 39.29 -15.19 4.19
N PRO A 142 39.49 -16.49 4.45
CA PRO A 142 39.80 -17.40 3.37
C PRO A 142 38.74 -17.20 2.29
N ALA A 143 39.17 -16.94 1.05
CA ALA A 143 38.24 -16.98 -0.07
C ALA A 143 37.46 -18.29 0.10
N PRO A 144 36.11 -18.27 0.12
CA PRO A 144 35.35 -19.49 0.33
C PRO A 144 35.90 -20.50 -0.68
N GLN A 145 36.46 -21.60 -0.17
CA GLN A 145 36.80 -22.72 -1.04
C GLN A 145 35.54 -22.95 -1.84
N ARG A 146 35.65 -22.94 -3.18
CA ARG A 146 34.60 -23.55 -4.00
C ARG A 146 34.60 -25.01 -3.61
N THR A 147 33.89 -25.34 -2.54
CA THR A 147 33.32 -26.66 -2.40
C THR A 147 32.51 -26.86 -3.68
N ASN A 148 32.52 -28.07 -4.22
CA ASN A 148 31.57 -28.47 -5.26
C ASN A 148 30.14 -28.50 -4.67
N ALA A 149 29.71 -27.43 -3.99
CA ALA A 149 28.30 -27.12 -3.89
C ALA A 149 27.87 -26.86 -5.33
N GLY A 150 27.02 -27.74 -5.85
CA GLY A 150 26.33 -27.52 -7.12
C GLY A 150 25.67 -26.14 -7.13
N PRO A 151 25.18 -25.68 -8.30
CA PRO A 151 24.58 -24.35 -8.43
C PRO A 151 23.66 -24.10 -7.25
N THR A 152 23.92 -23.03 -6.48
CA THR A 152 23.07 -22.62 -5.37
C THR A 152 21.67 -22.53 -5.93
N THR A 153 20.82 -23.48 -5.57
CA THR A 153 19.42 -23.44 -5.94
C THR A 153 18.85 -22.23 -5.23
N ILE A 154 18.75 -21.11 -5.94
CA ILE A 154 17.87 -20.02 -5.55
C ILE A 154 16.50 -20.70 -5.50
N GLN A 155 16.04 -21.05 -4.29
CA GLN A 155 14.71 -21.60 -4.16
C GLN A 155 13.76 -20.55 -4.75
N PRO A 156 12.88 -20.95 -5.69
CA PRO A 156 11.91 -20.02 -6.23
C PRO A 156 11.15 -19.40 -5.05
N PRO A 157 10.85 -18.08 -5.12
CA PRO A 157 10.13 -17.42 -4.04
C PRO A 157 8.83 -18.18 -3.77
N ILE A 158 8.51 -18.37 -2.50
CA ILE A 158 7.28 -19.05 -2.08
C ILE A 158 6.11 -18.20 -2.55
N LEU A 159 5.37 -18.71 -3.54
CA LEU A 159 4.17 -18.05 -4.04
C LEU A 159 3.05 -18.20 -3.01
N SER A 160 2.67 -17.09 -2.39
CA SER A 160 1.52 -16.99 -1.49
C SER A 160 0.91 -15.58 -1.55
N PRO A 161 -0.41 -15.44 -1.73
CA PRO A 161 -1.37 -16.50 -2.02
C PRO A 161 -1.33 -16.89 -3.51
N GLU A 162 -1.68 -18.13 -3.82
CA GLU A 162 -1.91 -18.62 -5.19
C GLU A 162 -3.41 -18.89 -5.38
N ILE A 163 -3.98 -18.46 -6.51
CA ILE A 163 -5.38 -18.69 -6.85
C ILE A 163 -5.45 -19.75 -7.95
N THR A 164 -6.19 -20.82 -7.70
CA THR A 164 -6.38 -21.92 -8.67
C THR A 164 -7.54 -21.61 -9.65
N PRO A 165 -7.59 -22.27 -10.81
CA PRO A 165 -8.70 -22.12 -11.77
C PRO A 165 -10.08 -22.46 -11.20
N ASP A 166 -10.16 -23.37 -10.22
CA ASP A 166 -11.40 -23.72 -9.50
C ASP A 166 -11.71 -22.78 -8.32
N LYS A 167 -11.14 -21.56 -8.33
CA LYS A 167 -11.41 -20.48 -7.36
C LYS A 167 -11.04 -20.84 -5.91
N ARG A 168 -10.02 -21.68 -5.72
CA ARG A 168 -9.42 -21.93 -4.40
C ARG A 168 -8.20 -21.04 -4.19
N VAL A 169 -7.93 -20.72 -2.92
CA VAL A 169 -6.77 -19.94 -2.51
C VAL A 169 -5.81 -20.85 -1.75
N ILE A 170 -4.62 -21.05 -2.28
CA ILE A 170 -3.53 -21.76 -1.62
C ILE A 170 -2.64 -20.73 -0.93
N VAL A 171 -2.45 -20.88 0.37
CA VAL A 171 -1.53 -20.06 1.17
C VAL A 171 -0.33 -20.89 1.59
N ARG A 172 0.85 -20.25 1.64
CA ARG A 172 2.11 -20.90 1.99
C ARG A 172 2.97 -20.00 2.87
N LEU A 173 3.58 -20.57 3.90
CA LEU A 173 4.45 -19.85 4.84
C LEU A 173 5.66 -20.72 5.23
N LEU A 174 6.88 -20.24 5.00
CA LEU A 174 8.09 -20.88 5.55
C LEU A 174 8.22 -20.52 7.02
N ALA A 175 8.01 -21.51 7.89
CA ALA A 175 8.13 -21.35 9.34
C ALA A 175 8.56 -22.68 9.99
N PRO A 176 9.81 -23.14 9.74
CA PRO A 176 10.27 -24.48 10.14
C PRO A 176 10.27 -24.72 11.66
N ASN A 177 10.31 -23.63 12.45
CA ASN A 177 10.34 -23.68 13.91
C ASN A 177 8.96 -23.41 14.54
N ALA A 178 7.93 -23.09 13.74
CA ALA A 178 6.59 -22.89 14.28
C ALA A 178 6.00 -24.23 14.74
N THR A 179 5.22 -24.20 15.82
CA THR A 179 4.53 -25.40 16.31
C THR A 179 3.14 -25.54 15.70
N SER A 180 2.52 -24.42 15.34
CA SER A 180 1.22 -24.36 14.70
C SER A 180 1.14 -23.18 13.73
N VAL A 181 0.57 -23.44 12.57
CA VAL A 181 0.20 -22.39 11.61
C VAL A 181 -1.23 -22.62 11.14
N ALA A 182 -2.04 -21.56 11.13
CA ALA A 182 -3.38 -21.54 10.60
C ALA A 182 -3.61 -20.28 9.74
N VAL A 183 -4.67 -20.29 8.94
CA VAL A 183 -5.15 -19.14 8.18
C VAL A 183 -6.60 -18.82 8.54
N ALA A 184 -6.93 -17.54 8.62
CA ALA A 184 -8.30 -17.07 8.78
C ALA A 184 -8.54 -15.85 7.90
N GLY A 185 -9.74 -15.71 7.35
CA GLY A 185 -10.09 -14.58 6.51
C GLY A 185 -11.59 -14.29 6.52
N ASP A 186 -11.98 -13.23 5.81
CA ASP A 186 -13.37 -12.81 5.64
C ASP A 186 -14.12 -13.59 4.55
N TRP A 187 -13.58 -14.75 4.14
CA TRP A 187 -14.18 -15.73 3.23
C TRP A 187 -15.06 -16.78 3.93
N GLY A 188 -15.28 -16.68 5.24
CA GLY A 188 -16.08 -17.64 6.03
C GLY A 188 -15.33 -18.89 6.46
N GLY A 189 -15.99 -19.83 7.15
CA GLY A 189 -15.39 -21.12 7.53
C GLY A 189 -14.40 -21.11 8.71
N GLY A 190 -14.16 -19.96 9.34
CA GLY A 190 -13.38 -19.85 10.58
C GLY A 190 -11.86 -19.99 10.39
N VAL A 191 -11.18 -20.47 11.44
CA VAL A 191 -9.73 -20.68 11.45
C VAL A 191 -9.42 -22.04 10.84
N LYS A 192 -8.59 -22.06 9.79
CA LYS A 192 -8.16 -23.28 9.09
C LYS A 192 -6.70 -23.61 9.40
N PRO A 193 -6.40 -24.73 10.08
CA PRO A 193 -5.03 -25.20 10.28
C PRO A 193 -4.32 -25.52 8.95
N LEU A 194 -3.00 -25.29 8.90
CA LEU A 194 -2.13 -25.64 7.78
C LEU A 194 -1.29 -26.88 8.11
N THR A 195 -0.70 -27.49 7.08
CA THR A 195 0.18 -28.65 7.23
C THR A 195 1.60 -28.29 6.78
N MET A 196 2.58 -28.64 7.61
CA MET A 196 4.00 -28.44 7.32
C MET A 196 4.57 -29.60 6.50
N ASP A 197 5.34 -29.29 5.46
CA ASP A 197 6.11 -30.27 4.71
C ASP A 197 7.54 -30.46 5.27
N ALA A 198 8.31 -31.36 4.65
CA ALA A 198 9.68 -31.68 5.06
C ALA A 198 10.67 -30.50 4.91
N ALA A 199 10.30 -29.46 4.15
CA ALA A 199 11.11 -28.25 3.97
C ALA A 199 10.74 -27.14 4.97
N GLY A 200 9.78 -27.38 5.87
CA GLY A 200 9.31 -26.41 6.85
C GLY A 200 8.29 -25.40 6.28
N ILE A 201 7.70 -25.70 5.12
CA ILE A 201 6.68 -24.86 4.50
C ILE A 201 5.31 -25.34 4.95
N TRP A 202 4.57 -24.45 5.61
CA TRP A 202 3.18 -24.64 5.98
C TRP A 202 2.28 -24.27 4.82
N SER A 203 1.36 -25.15 4.43
CA SER A 203 0.43 -24.89 3.34
C SER A 203 -1.00 -25.33 3.66
N GLY A 204 -1.95 -24.66 3.01
CA GLY A 204 -3.36 -25.03 3.08
C GLY A 204 -4.19 -24.35 2.01
N THR A 205 -5.29 -25.00 1.65
CA THR A 205 -6.17 -24.56 0.56
C THR A 205 -7.54 -24.15 1.10
N VAL A 206 -7.95 -22.91 0.85
CA VAL A 206 -9.27 -22.37 1.18
C VAL A 206 -10.15 -22.34 -0.07
N GLY A 207 -11.46 -22.58 0.08
CA GLY A 207 -12.43 -22.48 -1.01
C GLY A 207 -12.96 -23.83 -1.51
N PRO A 208 -13.66 -23.85 -2.66
CA PRO A 208 -13.79 -22.75 -3.63
C PRO A 208 -14.49 -21.53 -3.04
N LEU A 209 -14.06 -20.33 -3.44
CA LEU A 209 -14.60 -19.05 -2.99
C LEU A 209 -15.40 -18.40 -4.11
N GLU A 210 -16.42 -17.64 -3.72
CA GLU A 210 -17.10 -16.74 -4.66
C GLU A 210 -16.11 -15.68 -5.18
N PRO A 211 -16.29 -15.21 -6.42
CA PRO A 211 -15.48 -14.11 -6.94
C PRO A 211 -15.62 -12.82 -6.12
N ASP A 212 -14.56 -12.43 -5.42
CA ASP A 212 -14.47 -11.15 -4.71
C ASP A 212 -13.03 -10.88 -4.22
N ILE A 213 -12.86 -9.82 -3.43
CA ILE A 213 -11.61 -9.46 -2.75
C ILE A 213 -11.73 -9.74 -1.25
N TYR A 214 -10.91 -10.65 -0.75
CA TYR A 214 -10.92 -11.09 0.64
C TYR A 214 -9.71 -10.58 1.40
N SER A 215 -9.87 -10.35 2.70
CA SER A 215 -8.78 -10.12 3.64
C SER A 215 -8.50 -11.36 4.50
N TYR A 216 -7.24 -11.63 4.77
CA TYR A 216 -6.82 -12.80 5.55
C TYR A 216 -5.55 -12.57 6.36
N THR A 217 -5.33 -13.43 7.35
CA THR A 217 -4.16 -13.41 8.25
C THR A 217 -3.66 -14.83 8.44
N PHE A 218 -2.34 -14.98 8.61
CA PHE A 218 -1.79 -16.15 9.26
C PHE A 218 -1.95 -16.02 10.79
N ILE A 219 -2.06 -17.16 11.45
CA ILE A 219 -1.98 -17.32 12.90
C ILE A 219 -0.84 -18.31 13.14
N VAL A 220 0.30 -17.83 13.60
CA VAL A 220 1.52 -18.61 13.86
C VAL A 220 1.76 -18.62 15.36
N ASP A 221 1.65 -19.79 16.00
CA ASP A 221 1.79 -19.93 17.45
C ASP A 221 0.97 -18.84 18.20
N GLU A 222 -0.32 -18.77 17.86
CA GLU A 222 -1.32 -17.79 18.36
C GLU A 222 -1.15 -16.33 17.87
N LEU A 223 -0.03 -15.98 17.25
CA LEU A 223 0.22 -14.62 16.76
C LEU A 223 -0.35 -14.39 15.36
N ARG A 224 -1.16 -13.34 15.22
CA ARG A 224 -1.68 -12.90 13.93
C ARG A 224 -0.62 -12.11 13.17
N MET A 225 -0.32 -12.55 11.94
CA MET A 225 0.63 -11.87 11.06
C MET A 225 0.15 -11.83 9.60
N LEU A 226 0.75 -10.88 8.87
CA LEU A 226 0.63 -10.76 7.43
C LEU A 226 1.19 -12.00 6.72
N ASP A 227 0.74 -12.23 5.50
CA ASP A 227 1.45 -13.09 4.57
C ASP A 227 2.68 -12.35 4.01
N PRO A 228 3.91 -12.77 4.36
CA PRO A 228 5.13 -12.10 3.92
C PRO A 228 5.38 -12.24 2.40
N GLY A 229 4.74 -13.21 1.74
CA GLY A 229 4.79 -13.37 0.29
C GLY A 229 3.83 -12.42 -0.46
N ASN A 230 2.94 -11.74 0.26
CA ASN A 230 1.89 -10.91 -0.32
C ASN A 230 2.09 -9.43 -0.01
N SER A 231 2.45 -8.64 -1.03
CA SER A 231 2.61 -7.19 -0.90
C SER A 231 1.29 -6.43 -0.74
N TRP A 232 0.14 -7.08 -0.98
CA TRP A 232 -1.16 -6.43 -0.87
C TRP A 232 -1.67 -6.51 0.58
N VAL A 233 -1.40 -5.45 1.33
CA VAL A 233 -1.75 -5.35 2.76
C VAL A 233 -3.03 -4.54 2.95
N LYS A 234 -3.91 -5.00 3.84
CA LYS A 234 -5.10 -4.24 4.25
C LYS A 234 -4.69 -3.02 5.09
N PRO A 235 -5.07 -1.78 4.69
CA PRO A 235 -4.91 -0.63 5.56
C PRO A 235 -5.72 -0.80 6.83
N ALA A 236 -5.05 -0.69 7.97
CA ALA A 236 -5.61 -0.84 9.30
C ALA A 236 -4.71 -0.14 10.32
N ARG A 237 -5.25 0.18 11.49
CA ARG A 237 -4.48 0.78 12.59
C ARG A 237 -3.35 -0.11 13.09
N SER A 238 -3.60 -1.42 13.05
CA SER A 238 -2.62 -2.47 13.34
C SER A 238 -2.66 -3.48 12.19
N PRO A 239 -1.88 -3.27 11.11
CA PRO A 239 -1.95 -4.11 9.92
C PRO A 239 -1.49 -5.53 10.24
N ARG A 240 -2.44 -6.47 10.20
CA ARG A 240 -2.23 -7.90 10.42
C ARG A 240 -2.92 -8.75 9.36
N SER A 241 -3.44 -8.14 8.31
CA SER A 241 -4.15 -8.87 7.26
C SER A 241 -3.66 -8.47 5.87
N SER A 242 -3.44 -9.49 5.05
CA SER A 242 -3.16 -9.38 3.61
C SER A 242 -4.47 -9.47 2.83
N ILE A 243 -4.44 -9.12 1.55
CA ILE A 243 -5.59 -9.09 0.64
C ILE A 243 -5.36 -10.09 -0.49
N VAL A 244 -6.40 -10.83 -0.87
CA VAL A 244 -6.41 -11.70 -2.05
C VAL A 244 -7.63 -11.41 -2.91
N ARG A 245 -7.46 -11.41 -4.24
CA ARG A 245 -8.57 -11.31 -5.20
C ARG A 245 -8.81 -12.66 -5.85
N VAL A 246 -10.05 -13.14 -5.74
CA VAL A 246 -10.58 -14.28 -6.49
C VAL A 246 -11.33 -13.72 -7.70
N PRO A 247 -10.84 -13.92 -8.94
CA PRO A 247 -11.44 -13.32 -10.12
C PRO A 247 -12.79 -13.96 -10.46
N GLY A 248 -13.68 -13.15 -11.04
CA GLY A 248 -14.93 -13.62 -11.62
C GLY A 248 -14.78 -14.02 -13.08
N ASP A 249 -15.71 -14.85 -13.57
CA ASP A 249 -15.83 -15.17 -14.99
C ASP A 249 -16.36 -13.96 -15.79
N THR A 250 -17.00 -13.01 -15.10
CA THR A 250 -17.43 -11.71 -15.61
C THR A 250 -16.91 -10.59 -14.71
N LEU A 251 -16.81 -9.38 -15.25
CA LEU A 251 -16.34 -8.21 -14.52
C LEU A 251 -17.31 -7.84 -13.38
N LEU A 252 -16.77 -7.74 -12.17
CA LEU A 252 -17.52 -7.32 -10.98
C LEU A 252 -17.55 -5.79 -10.87
N ALA A 253 -18.46 -5.27 -10.05
CA ALA A 253 -18.61 -3.82 -9.85
C ALA A 253 -17.33 -3.13 -9.33
N HIS A 254 -16.45 -3.87 -8.64
CA HIS A 254 -15.20 -3.36 -8.07
C HIS A 254 -13.95 -3.68 -8.92
N ASP A 255 -14.14 -4.32 -10.08
CA ASP A 255 -13.06 -4.58 -11.03
C ASP A 255 -12.70 -3.33 -11.83
N PHE A 256 -11.47 -3.30 -12.31
CA PHE A 256 -11.04 -2.31 -13.28
C PHE A 256 -11.74 -2.59 -14.61
N GLN A 257 -12.36 -1.56 -15.19
CA GLN A 257 -13.05 -1.63 -16.47
C GLN A 257 -12.59 -0.46 -17.34
N ASP A 258 -12.70 -0.58 -18.66
CA ASP A 258 -12.35 0.49 -19.60
C ASP A 258 -13.43 1.59 -19.61
N VAL A 259 -13.43 2.40 -18.55
CA VAL A 259 -14.38 3.51 -18.32
C VAL A 259 -13.63 4.75 -17.83
N PRO A 260 -14.20 5.96 -17.94
CA PRO A 260 -13.60 7.14 -17.33
C PRO A 260 -13.40 6.95 -15.82
N HIS A 261 -12.20 7.27 -15.34
CA HIS A 261 -11.83 7.09 -13.94
C HIS A 261 -11.81 8.40 -13.15
N GLY A 262 -12.35 8.35 -11.94
CA GLY A 262 -12.21 9.39 -10.95
C GLY A 262 -10.82 9.43 -10.32
N VAL A 263 -10.63 10.30 -9.33
CA VAL A 263 -9.34 10.50 -8.67
C VAL A 263 -9.51 10.42 -7.15
N LEU A 264 -8.67 9.62 -6.51
CA LEU A 264 -8.53 9.56 -5.05
C LEU A 264 -7.44 10.54 -4.61
N ARG A 265 -7.78 11.48 -3.73
CA ARG A 265 -6.86 12.43 -3.10
C ARG A 265 -6.77 12.16 -1.61
N GLN A 266 -5.56 12.00 -1.09
CA GLN A 266 -5.34 12.02 0.35
C GLN A 266 -5.07 13.45 0.79
N HIS A 267 -5.83 13.92 1.78
CA HIS A 267 -5.71 15.26 2.33
C HIS A 267 -5.41 15.15 3.82
N MET A 268 -4.30 15.74 4.25
CA MET A 268 -3.94 15.86 5.67
C MET A 268 -4.29 17.25 6.18
N TYR A 269 -4.81 17.35 7.39
CA TYR A 269 -5.20 18.61 8.03
C TYR A 269 -4.97 18.56 9.53
N ASP A 270 -4.75 19.72 10.15
CA ASP A 270 -4.64 19.83 11.59
C ASP A 270 -6.03 19.95 12.20
N SER A 271 -6.44 18.96 12.99
CA SER A 271 -7.71 19.02 13.69
C SER A 271 -7.60 19.84 14.96
N LYS A 272 -8.43 20.88 15.07
CA LYS A 272 -8.43 21.80 16.22
C LYS A 272 -9.06 21.16 17.45
N SER A 273 -10.20 20.49 17.28
CA SER A 273 -10.90 19.79 18.35
C SER A 273 -10.09 18.61 18.89
N LEU A 274 -9.37 17.89 18.03
CA LEU A 274 -8.57 16.72 18.43
C LEU A 274 -7.10 17.04 18.74
N LYS A 275 -6.65 18.27 18.45
CA LYS A 275 -5.27 18.75 18.69
C LYS A 275 -4.19 17.86 18.07
N ARG A 276 -4.45 17.32 16.89
CA ARG A 276 -3.53 16.45 16.15
C ARG A 276 -3.78 16.51 14.65
N GLN A 277 -2.79 16.11 13.88
CA GLN A 277 -2.97 15.93 12.44
C GLN A 277 -3.88 14.73 12.16
N ARG A 278 -4.70 14.89 11.13
CA ARG A 278 -5.74 13.96 10.69
C ARG A 278 -5.70 13.87 9.17
N SER A 279 -6.36 12.84 8.64
CA SER A 279 -6.39 12.57 7.21
C SER A 279 -7.78 12.17 6.76
N VAL A 280 -8.11 12.57 5.53
CA VAL A 280 -9.27 12.10 4.76
C VAL A 280 -8.80 11.62 3.40
N VAL A 281 -9.47 10.61 2.85
CA VAL A 281 -9.37 10.27 1.43
C VAL A 281 -10.62 10.77 0.72
N VAL A 282 -10.44 11.50 -0.38
CA VAL A 282 -11.53 12.09 -1.17
C VAL A 282 -11.49 11.53 -2.58
N TYR A 283 -12.54 10.82 -2.97
CA TYR A 283 -12.83 10.49 -4.36
C TYR A 283 -13.55 11.66 -5.04
N THR A 284 -13.06 12.07 -6.21
CA THR A 284 -13.80 12.94 -7.14
C THR A 284 -14.20 12.15 -8.38
N PRO A 285 -15.41 12.35 -8.92
CA PRO A 285 -15.89 11.59 -10.07
C PRO A 285 -15.07 11.91 -11.34
N PRO A 286 -15.21 11.10 -12.40
CA PRO A 286 -14.63 11.41 -13.70
C PRO A 286 -15.00 12.83 -14.17
N ASP A 287 -14.07 13.44 -14.91
CA ASP A 287 -14.19 14.81 -15.45
C ASP A 287 -14.35 15.95 -14.42
N TYR A 288 -14.24 15.66 -13.11
CA TYR A 288 -14.29 16.68 -12.05
C TYR A 288 -13.34 17.86 -12.34
N ASP A 289 -12.08 17.61 -12.71
CA ASP A 289 -11.09 18.66 -12.97
C ASP A 289 -11.30 19.40 -14.31
N LYS A 290 -12.04 18.83 -15.25
CA LYS A 290 -12.36 19.45 -16.54
C LYS A 290 -13.59 20.35 -16.44
N ASN A 291 -14.50 20.05 -15.51
CA ASN A 291 -15.77 20.77 -15.38
C ASN A 291 -15.73 21.77 -14.22
N ALA A 292 -15.26 22.98 -14.52
CA ALA A 292 -15.07 24.04 -13.53
C ALA A 292 -16.38 24.63 -12.96
N LEU A 293 -17.51 24.48 -13.68
CA LEU A 293 -18.79 25.10 -13.30
C LEU A 293 -19.72 24.17 -12.50
N SER A 294 -19.48 22.86 -12.50
CA SER A 294 -20.30 21.90 -11.77
C SER A 294 -20.01 21.90 -10.26
N ARG A 295 -21.08 21.75 -9.47
CA ARG A 295 -21.02 21.39 -8.05
C ARG A 295 -21.62 20.00 -7.87
N TYR A 296 -20.98 19.19 -7.04
CA TYR A 296 -21.34 17.79 -6.86
C TYR A 296 -21.93 17.55 -5.46
N PRO A 297 -22.90 16.63 -5.31
CA PRO A 297 -23.29 16.14 -4.00
C PRO A 297 -22.14 15.31 -3.37
N THR A 298 -22.22 15.04 -2.08
CA THR A 298 -21.14 14.39 -1.32
C THR A 298 -21.65 13.29 -0.42
N LEU A 299 -21.05 12.10 -0.53
CA LEU A 299 -21.19 10.99 0.40
C LEU A 299 -20.00 10.99 1.37
N TYR A 300 -20.27 11.09 2.67
CA TYR A 300 -19.31 10.85 3.74
C TYR A 300 -19.41 9.38 4.15
N LEU A 301 -18.33 8.61 4.01
CA LEU A 301 -18.33 7.15 4.13
C LEU A 301 -17.35 6.68 5.22
N LEU A 302 -17.89 6.22 6.34
CA LEU A 302 -17.14 5.86 7.54
C LEU A 302 -16.74 4.37 7.54
N HIS A 303 -15.50 4.08 7.95
CA HIS A 303 -14.99 2.71 8.08
C HIS A 303 -15.32 2.08 9.44
N GLY A 304 -15.03 0.78 9.58
CA GLY A 304 -15.27 0.01 10.82
C GLY A 304 -14.16 0.15 11.87
N ASN A 305 -14.35 -0.54 12.99
CA ASN A 305 -13.36 -0.56 14.06
C ASN A 305 -12.05 -1.25 13.61
N GLY A 306 -10.91 -0.61 13.88
CA GLY A 306 -9.58 -1.12 13.52
C GLY A 306 -9.10 -0.75 12.11
N ASP A 307 -10.00 -0.22 11.27
CA ASP A 307 -9.68 0.28 9.93
C ASP A 307 -9.18 1.75 9.98
N THR A 308 -8.92 2.31 8.81
CA THR A 308 -8.42 3.69 8.61
C THR A 308 -9.19 4.35 7.45
N GLU A 309 -8.94 5.63 7.22
CA GLU A 309 -9.51 6.41 6.11
C GLU A 309 -9.23 5.79 4.72
N GLN A 310 -8.20 4.97 4.60
CA GLN A 310 -7.78 4.33 3.34
C GLN A 310 -8.49 3.00 3.07
N THR A 311 -9.14 2.38 4.05
CA THR A 311 -9.59 1.00 3.90
C THR A 311 -10.72 0.88 2.88
N TRP A 312 -11.62 1.87 2.81
CA TRP A 312 -12.67 1.94 1.78
C TRP A 312 -12.11 2.13 0.36
N SER A 313 -11.01 2.86 0.18
CA SER A 313 -10.42 3.04 -1.15
C SER A 313 -9.64 1.81 -1.61
N VAL A 314 -8.89 1.17 -0.71
CA VAL A 314 -8.03 0.02 -1.03
C VAL A 314 -8.80 -1.31 -1.07
N LEU A 315 -9.46 -1.69 0.03
CA LEU A 315 -10.17 -2.97 0.14
C LEU A 315 -11.65 -2.83 -0.24
N GLY A 316 -12.28 -1.70 0.10
CA GLY A 316 -13.64 -1.38 -0.31
C GLY A 316 -13.78 -1.00 -1.78
N ARG A 317 -12.68 -0.68 -2.47
CA ARG A 317 -12.63 -0.37 -3.91
C ARG A 317 -13.61 0.73 -4.34
N VAL A 318 -13.84 1.73 -3.47
CA VAL A 318 -14.78 2.84 -3.73
C VAL A 318 -14.55 3.47 -5.11
N GLY A 319 -13.30 3.73 -5.50
CA GLY A 319 -13.00 4.34 -6.81
C GLY A 319 -13.58 3.54 -7.98
N MET A 320 -13.30 2.22 -8.03
CA MET A 320 -13.78 1.35 -9.10
C MET A 320 -15.31 1.20 -9.08
N ILE A 321 -15.90 1.02 -7.90
CA ILE A 321 -17.35 0.90 -7.75
C ILE A 321 -18.04 2.17 -8.26
N MET A 322 -17.56 3.35 -7.84
CA MET A 322 -18.15 4.62 -8.25
C MET A 322 -17.93 4.89 -9.74
N ASP A 323 -16.74 4.64 -10.28
CA ASP A 323 -16.46 4.80 -11.71
C ASP A 323 -17.40 3.95 -12.57
N ASN A 324 -17.53 2.66 -12.24
CA ASN A 324 -18.40 1.73 -12.99
C ASN A 324 -19.89 2.10 -12.87
N LEU A 325 -20.34 2.53 -11.69
CA LEU A 325 -21.73 2.98 -11.48
C LEU A 325 -22.03 4.29 -12.20
N ILE A 326 -21.09 5.23 -12.24
CA ILE A 326 -21.23 6.51 -12.93
C ILE A 326 -21.21 6.30 -14.44
N ALA A 327 -20.27 5.50 -14.95
CA ALA A 327 -20.14 5.20 -16.37
C ALA A 327 -21.37 4.47 -16.92
N SER A 328 -22.00 3.61 -16.11
CA SER A 328 -23.26 2.93 -16.44
C SER A 328 -24.53 3.75 -16.15
N ALA A 329 -24.38 5.03 -15.77
CA ALA A 329 -25.47 5.94 -15.41
C ALA A 329 -26.38 5.45 -14.27
N LYS A 330 -25.91 4.50 -13.44
CA LYS A 330 -26.65 3.97 -12.28
C LYS A 330 -26.51 4.87 -11.05
N ALA A 331 -25.40 5.59 -10.92
CA ALA A 331 -25.19 6.55 -9.85
C ALA A 331 -24.91 7.94 -10.41
N LYS A 332 -25.41 8.99 -9.72
CA LYS A 332 -25.05 10.37 -10.06
C LYS A 332 -23.57 10.62 -9.75
N PRO A 333 -22.85 11.40 -10.58
CA PRO A 333 -21.52 11.87 -10.23
C PRO A 333 -21.53 12.57 -8.86
N MET A 334 -20.71 12.09 -7.94
CA MET A 334 -20.64 12.59 -6.56
C MET A 334 -19.23 12.48 -6.00
N LEU A 335 -18.91 13.30 -4.99
CA LEU A 335 -17.71 13.06 -4.19
C LEU A 335 -17.98 11.98 -3.15
N VAL A 336 -16.95 11.20 -2.82
CA VAL A 336 -16.95 10.31 -1.65
C VAL A 336 -15.80 10.70 -0.73
N VAL A 337 -16.13 11.14 0.49
CA VAL A 337 -15.18 11.56 1.52
C VAL A 337 -15.11 10.46 2.57
N MET A 338 -13.92 9.88 2.74
CA MET A 338 -13.63 8.80 3.68
C MET A 338 -12.72 9.35 4.78
N PRO A 339 -13.25 9.79 5.92
CA PRO A 339 -12.44 10.24 7.06
C PRO A 339 -11.95 9.07 7.93
N ASP A 340 -10.94 9.29 8.76
CA ASP A 340 -10.60 8.36 9.84
C ASP A 340 -11.69 8.44 10.93
N ALA A 341 -12.53 7.42 11.05
CA ALA A 341 -13.66 7.38 11.98
C ALA A 341 -13.26 7.11 13.46
N HIS A 342 -11.96 6.88 13.72
CA HIS A 342 -11.37 6.89 15.06
C HIS A 342 -10.84 8.29 15.41
N ALA A 343 -11.74 9.16 15.85
CA ALA A 343 -11.41 10.50 16.33
C ALA A 343 -10.55 10.48 17.59
N LEU A 344 -10.70 9.47 18.45
CA LEU A 344 -9.87 9.25 19.62
C LEU A 344 -8.94 8.04 19.43
N ALA A 345 -7.84 8.01 20.17
CA ALA A 345 -7.01 6.82 20.27
C ALA A 345 -7.84 5.68 20.91
N PRO A 346 -7.77 4.44 20.39
CA PRO A 346 -8.52 3.34 20.96
C PRO A 346 -8.13 3.06 22.42
N GLU A 347 -9.04 3.31 23.36
CA GLU A 347 -8.89 3.04 24.80
C GLU A 347 -9.70 1.78 25.21
N GLY A 348 -9.70 0.76 24.36
CA GLY A 348 -10.50 -0.46 24.54
C GLY A 348 -11.92 -0.36 23.95
N ALA A 349 -12.77 -1.35 24.25
CA ALA A 349 -14.11 -1.50 23.67
C ALA A 349 -15.25 -1.07 24.61
N GLY A 350 -14.95 -0.27 25.64
CA GLY A 350 -15.92 0.16 26.65
C GLY A 350 -17.04 1.04 26.09
N ALA A 351 -18.20 1.03 26.74
CA ALA A 351 -19.33 1.90 26.38
C ALA A 351 -18.96 3.39 26.40
N ASP A 352 -18.24 3.82 27.43
CA ASP A 352 -17.73 5.19 27.57
C ASP A 352 -16.86 5.62 26.37
N TYR A 353 -15.88 4.79 25.99
CA TYR A 353 -15.03 5.08 24.84
C TYR A 353 -15.84 5.22 23.53
N ARG A 354 -16.81 4.33 23.27
CA ARG A 354 -17.64 4.39 22.07
C ARG A 354 -18.40 5.72 21.97
N GLN A 355 -18.96 6.18 23.09
CA GLN A 355 -19.67 7.45 23.16
C GLN A 355 -18.73 8.64 22.95
N ARG A 356 -17.61 8.70 23.67
CA ARG A 356 -16.62 9.78 23.53
C ARG A 356 -16.04 9.85 22.11
N ASN A 357 -15.68 8.70 21.53
CA ASN A 357 -15.14 8.65 20.16
C ASN A 357 -16.16 9.13 19.13
N ARG A 358 -17.44 8.76 19.28
CA ARG A 358 -18.51 9.21 18.39
C ARG A 358 -18.77 10.71 18.50
N GLU A 359 -18.77 11.28 19.72
CA GLU A 359 -18.96 12.72 19.89
C GLU A 359 -17.75 13.54 19.40
N ALA A 360 -16.54 13.02 19.60
CA ALA A 360 -15.33 13.61 19.03
C ALA A 360 -15.37 13.58 17.49
N LEU A 361 -15.79 12.46 16.89
CA LEU A 361 -15.97 12.34 15.44
C LEU A 361 -17.06 13.29 14.93
N ARG A 362 -18.19 13.41 15.64
CA ARG A 362 -19.28 14.34 15.29
C ARG A 362 -18.77 15.78 15.25
N THR A 363 -18.05 16.20 16.30
CA THR A 363 -17.45 17.54 16.39
C THR A 363 -16.50 17.77 15.21
N GLU A 364 -15.53 16.87 15.00
CA GLU A 364 -14.57 16.96 13.90
C GLU A 364 -15.27 17.00 12.53
N LEU A 365 -16.23 16.12 12.29
CA LEU A 365 -16.97 16.03 11.04
C LEU A 365 -17.69 17.34 10.72
N LEU A 366 -18.43 17.89 11.68
CA LEU A 366 -19.31 19.04 11.45
C LEU A 366 -18.55 20.37 11.41
N GLN A 367 -17.54 20.52 12.26
CA GLN A 367 -16.84 21.79 12.45
C GLN A 367 -15.58 21.91 11.62
N GLU A 368 -15.03 20.79 11.11
CA GLU A 368 -13.73 20.79 10.45
C GLU A 368 -13.77 20.08 9.09
N ILE A 369 -14.23 18.84 9.01
CA ILE A 369 -14.22 18.07 7.75
C ILE A 369 -15.22 18.65 6.74
N LEU A 370 -16.45 18.96 7.16
CA LEU A 370 -17.44 19.61 6.29
C LEU A 370 -16.88 20.95 5.72
N PRO A 371 -16.42 21.92 6.54
CA PRO A 371 -15.78 23.13 6.02
C PRO A 371 -14.55 22.90 5.15
N LEU A 372 -13.69 21.93 5.48
CA LEU A 372 -12.52 21.58 4.67
C LEU A 372 -12.94 21.13 3.28
N VAL A 373 -13.91 20.23 3.17
CA VAL A 373 -14.40 19.74 1.88
C VAL A 373 -15.06 20.88 1.10
N GLU A 374 -15.85 21.71 1.78
CA GLU A 374 -16.60 22.81 1.18
C GLU A 374 -15.73 23.97 0.67
N SER A 375 -14.53 24.12 1.23
CA SER A 375 -13.56 25.13 0.82
C SER A 375 -12.58 24.64 -0.24
N ASN A 376 -12.26 23.33 -0.27
CA ASN A 376 -11.27 22.76 -1.17
C ASN A 376 -11.87 22.07 -2.40
N TYR A 377 -13.18 21.76 -2.37
CA TYR A 377 -13.86 21.02 -3.44
C TYR A 377 -15.14 21.71 -3.91
N ARG A 378 -15.50 21.48 -5.18
CA ARG A 378 -16.73 21.98 -5.80
C ARG A 378 -17.93 21.12 -5.37
N VAL A 379 -18.36 21.32 -4.14
CA VAL A 379 -19.50 20.59 -3.56
C VAL A 379 -20.73 21.48 -3.39
N ALA A 380 -21.90 20.86 -3.43
CA ALA A 380 -23.16 21.46 -3.01
C ALA A 380 -23.31 21.36 -1.47
N GLN A 381 -23.85 22.40 -0.85
CA GLN A 381 -23.77 22.62 0.61
C GLN A 381 -25.13 22.54 1.33
N THR A 382 -26.13 21.89 0.74
CA THR A 382 -27.44 21.68 1.39
C THR A 382 -27.48 20.34 2.13
N ASN A 383 -28.44 20.15 3.03
CA ASN A 383 -28.64 18.83 3.65
C ASN A 383 -29.00 17.76 2.59
N THR A 384 -29.81 18.13 1.58
CA THR A 384 -30.22 17.25 0.49
C THR A 384 -29.09 16.87 -0.47
N SER A 385 -27.95 17.57 -0.44
CA SER A 385 -26.75 17.24 -1.22
C SER A 385 -25.65 16.55 -0.40
N ARG A 386 -25.92 16.20 0.86
CA ARG A 386 -24.98 15.47 1.73
C ARG A 386 -25.58 14.14 2.19
N ALA A 387 -24.81 13.07 2.04
CA ALA A 387 -25.10 11.74 2.55
C ALA A 387 -24.06 11.33 3.60
N LEU A 388 -24.46 10.57 4.61
CA LEU A 388 -23.57 9.98 5.62
C LEU A 388 -23.86 8.48 5.74
N ALA A 389 -22.86 7.64 5.49
CA ALA A 389 -22.97 6.20 5.63
C ALA A 389 -21.72 5.60 6.24
N GLY A 390 -21.77 4.33 6.65
CA GLY A 390 -20.58 3.63 7.11
C GLY A 390 -20.83 2.17 7.46
N LEU A 391 -19.74 1.44 7.76
CA LEU A 391 -19.77 0.02 8.11
C LEU A 391 -19.46 -0.24 9.59
N SER A 392 -20.09 -1.25 10.21
CA SER A 392 -19.80 -1.69 11.59
C SER A 392 -19.88 -0.53 12.61
N MET A 393 -18.77 -0.21 13.29
CA MET A 393 -18.62 1.00 14.11
C MET A 393 -19.01 2.27 13.34
N GLY A 394 -18.48 2.46 12.14
CA GLY A 394 -18.80 3.58 11.26
C GLY A 394 -20.26 3.61 10.84
N GLY A 395 -20.92 2.46 10.71
CA GLY A 395 -22.35 2.37 10.43
C GLY A 395 -23.20 2.85 11.60
N GLY A 396 -22.83 2.46 12.83
CA GLY A 396 -23.44 3.00 14.05
C GLY A 396 -23.23 4.50 14.21
N GLN A 397 -21.99 4.97 13.98
CA GLN A 397 -21.66 6.40 14.01
C GLN A 397 -22.45 7.17 12.94
N ALA A 398 -22.55 6.64 11.71
CA ALA A 398 -23.30 7.27 10.63
C ALA A 398 -24.79 7.40 10.95
N LEU A 399 -25.42 6.34 11.47
CA LEU A 399 -26.83 6.39 11.85
C LEU A 399 -27.06 7.37 13.01
N ILE A 400 -26.29 7.29 14.08
CA ILE A 400 -26.51 8.14 15.26
C ILE A 400 -26.22 9.61 14.93
N ILE A 401 -25.11 9.93 14.27
CA ILE A 401 -24.77 11.30 13.89
C ILE A 401 -25.73 11.83 12.82
N GLY A 402 -26.00 11.06 11.77
CA GLY A 402 -26.85 11.49 10.65
C GLY A 402 -28.30 11.74 11.07
N LEU A 403 -28.82 10.97 12.02
CA LEU A 403 -30.16 11.16 12.56
C LEU A 403 -30.22 12.29 13.60
N ALA A 404 -29.14 12.56 14.35
CA ALA A 404 -29.09 13.70 15.25
C ALA A 404 -28.91 15.05 14.53
N GLU A 405 -28.25 15.05 13.36
CA GLU A 405 -27.85 16.28 12.67
C GLU A 405 -28.72 16.61 11.46
N ASN A 406 -29.26 17.84 11.42
CA ASN A 406 -29.93 18.38 10.23
C ASN A 406 -28.94 18.86 9.15
N ARG A 407 -27.89 18.08 8.91
CA ARG A 407 -26.84 18.35 7.90
C ARG A 407 -26.83 17.31 6.79
N PHE A 408 -27.50 16.18 6.97
CA PHE A 408 -27.52 15.04 6.05
C PHE A 408 -28.96 14.66 5.69
N GLY A 409 -29.24 14.59 4.39
CA GLY A 409 -30.53 14.15 3.86
C GLY A 409 -30.59 12.66 3.56
N TRP A 410 -29.44 11.98 3.49
CA TRP A 410 -29.33 10.57 3.14
C TRP A 410 -28.45 9.88 4.17
N VAL A 411 -28.97 8.87 4.87
CA VAL A 411 -28.24 8.21 5.95
C VAL A 411 -28.24 6.69 5.72
N GLY A 412 -27.06 6.07 5.82
CA GLY A 412 -26.85 4.64 5.55
C GLY A 412 -26.11 3.92 6.68
N GLY A 413 -26.54 2.71 7.06
CA GLY A 413 -25.83 1.85 8.00
C GLY A 413 -25.57 0.46 7.44
N PHE A 414 -24.30 0.09 7.28
CA PHE A 414 -23.86 -1.21 6.76
C PHE A 414 -23.38 -2.09 7.91
N SER A 415 -24.05 -3.20 8.20
CA SER A 415 -23.82 -4.03 9.39
C SER A 415 -23.58 -3.19 10.67
N PRO A 416 -24.47 -2.24 11.02
CA PRO A 416 -24.13 -1.21 12.01
C PRO A 416 -24.05 -1.75 13.44
N SER A 417 -23.04 -1.28 14.20
CA SER A 417 -22.96 -1.51 15.65
C SER A 417 -23.83 -0.48 16.38
N LEU A 418 -24.90 -0.93 17.04
CA LEU A 418 -25.95 -0.09 17.63
C LEU A 418 -26.25 -0.46 19.10
N PRO A 419 -25.24 -0.57 19.98
CA PRO A 419 -25.42 -0.97 21.37
C PRO A 419 -26.23 0.04 22.19
N ASP A 420 -26.20 1.32 21.81
CA ASP A 420 -26.76 2.46 22.55
C ASP A 420 -27.61 3.38 21.66
N ALA A 421 -28.04 2.89 20.48
CA ALA A 421 -28.74 3.73 19.50
C ALA A 421 -30.09 4.24 19.99
N GLU A 422 -30.84 3.43 20.75
CA GLU A 422 -32.15 3.83 21.28
C GLU A 422 -32.03 5.01 22.26
N SER A 423 -31.11 4.93 23.21
CA SER A 423 -30.89 6.02 24.17
C SER A 423 -30.25 7.25 23.50
N ALA A 424 -29.31 7.05 22.58
CA ALA A 424 -28.65 8.14 21.87
C ALA A 424 -29.60 8.93 20.95
N LEU A 425 -30.68 8.31 20.46
CA LEU A 425 -31.62 8.90 19.52
C LEU A 425 -33.02 9.12 20.09
N ALA A 426 -33.24 8.91 21.40
CA ALA A 426 -34.57 8.98 22.01
C ALA A 426 -35.34 10.27 21.65
N SER A 427 -34.72 11.44 21.85
CA SER A 427 -35.34 12.73 21.54
C SER A 427 -35.59 12.95 20.05
N VAL A 428 -34.72 12.44 19.19
CA VAL A 428 -34.81 12.55 17.73
C VAL A 428 -35.93 11.66 17.19
N LEU A 429 -36.07 10.45 17.73
CA LEU A 429 -37.07 9.48 17.30
C LEU A 429 -38.48 9.81 17.80
N ASP A 430 -38.59 10.56 18.90
CA ASP A 430 -39.88 11.05 19.40
C ASP A 430 -40.51 12.11 18.48
N ASP A 431 -39.70 12.88 17.72
CA ASP A 431 -40.17 13.76 16.64
C ASP A 431 -39.94 13.12 15.25
N SER A 432 -40.53 11.95 15.04
CA SER A 432 -40.40 11.22 13.78
C SER A 432 -40.96 11.99 12.58
N ARG A 433 -41.87 12.95 12.78
CA ARG A 433 -42.37 13.81 11.70
C ARG A 433 -41.27 14.73 11.17
N ALA A 434 -40.60 15.48 12.05
CA ALA A 434 -39.48 16.33 11.64
C ALA A 434 -38.36 15.52 10.98
N LEU A 435 -38.07 14.33 11.53
CA LEU A 435 -37.07 13.42 10.97
C LEU A 435 -37.44 12.95 9.55
N ASN A 436 -38.70 12.55 9.36
CA ASN A 436 -39.23 12.15 8.07
C ASN A 436 -39.18 13.29 7.04
N ASP A 437 -39.56 14.51 7.42
CA ASP A 437 -39.61 15.66 6.51
C ASP A 437 -38.22 16.06 5.99
N ARG A 438 -37.18 15.93 6.83
CA ARG A 438 -35.80 16.28 6.44
C ARG A 438 -35.06 15.16 5.71
N LEU A 439 -35.36 13.88 5.98
CA LEU A 439 -34.66 12.75 5.35
C LEU A 439 -35.26 12.40 3.98
N LYS A 440 -34.37 12.22 3.00
CA LYS A 440 -34.67 11.66 1.68
C LYS A 440 -34.53 10.14 1.67
N LEU A 441 -33.58 9.61 2.42
CA LEU A 441 -33.37 8.17 2.58
C LEU A 441 -32.76 7.85 3.95
N LEU A 442 -33.31 6.84 4.61
CA LEU A 442 -32.67 6.12 5.70
C LEU A 442 -32.58 4.66 5.29
N TRP A 443 -31.36 4.14 5.12
CA TRP A 443 -31.11 2.80 4.63
C TRP A 443 -30.25 2.01 5.60
N LEU A 444 -30.65 0.78 5.89
CA LEU A 444 -29.96 -0.12 6.78
C LEU A 444 -29.81 -1.47 6.08
N ALA A 445 -28.61 -2.06 6.15
CA ALA A 445 -28.44 -3.43 5.70
C ALA A 445 -27.50 -4.21 6.61
N CYS A 446 -27.75 -5.51 6.74
CA CYS A 446 -26.92 -6.41 7.52
C CYS A 446 -27.00 -7.84 6.97
N GLY A 447 -25.88 -8.55 7.01
CA GLY A 447 -25.81 -9.94 6.60
C GLY A 447 -26.52 -10.85 7.61
N LYS A 448 -27.24 -11.88 7.15
CA LYS A 448 -27.95 -12.81 8.04
C LYS A 448 -27.01 -13.60 8.96
N ASP A 449 -25.77 -13.81 8.53
CA ASP A 449 -24.72 -14.51 9.29
C ASP A 449 -23.83 -13.55 10.09
N ASP A 450 -24.15 -12.25 10.09
CA ASP A 450 -23.42 -11.22 10.81
C ASP A 450 -23.77 -11.26 12.31
N PHE A 451 -22.77 -11.19 13.18
CA PHE A 451 -22.99 -11.17 14.63
C PHE A 451 -23.73 -9.90 15.12
N LEU A 452 -23.90 -8.88 14.26
CA LEU A 452 -24.68 -7.66 14.53
C LEU A 452 -26.11 -7.70 13.96
N ILE A 453 -26.55 -8.82 13.37
CA ILE A 453 -27.89 -8.91 12.75
C ILE A 453 -29.01 -8.59 13.75
N ASP A 454 -28.92 -9.07 14.99
CA ASP A 454 -29.95 -8.83 16.00
C ASP A 454 -30.01 -7.37 16.44
N GLN A 455 -28.88 -6.65 16.47
CA GLN A 455 -28.87 -5.20 16.74
C GLN A 455 -29.57 -4.44 15.60
N SER A 456 -29.31 -4.85 14.35
CA SER A 456 -29.94 -4.26 13.17
C SER A 456 -31.46 -4.50 13.14
N ARG A 457 -31.90 -5.72 13.44
CA ARG A 457 -33.32 -6.10 13.55
C ARG A 457 -34.04 -5.31 14.64
N LYS A 458 -33.44 -5.19 15.84
CA LYS A 458 -34.00 -4.40 16.95
C LYS A 458 -34.15 -2.93 16.57
N PHE A 459 -33.15 -2.35 15.92
CA PHE A 459 -33.21 -0.96 15.50
C PHE A 459 -34.24 -0.72 14.38
N ASN A 460 -34.34 -1.64 13.41
CA ASN A 460 -35.42 -1.64 12.40
C ASN A 460 -36.82 -1.67 13.06
N GLN A 461 -37.02 -2.52 14.07
CA GLN A 461 -38.26 -2.57 14.85
C GLN A 461 -38.53 -1.25 15.57
N LEU A 462 -37.52 -0.65 16.21
CA LEU A 462 -37.64 0.64 16.88
C LEU A 462 -38.04 1.76 15.90
N LEU A 463 -37.38 1.85 14.73
CA LEU A 463 -37.70 2.83 13.69
C LEU A 463 -39.15 2.66 13.20
N THR A 464 -39.59 1.41 13.02
CA THR A 464 -40.98 1.08 12.64
C THR A 464 -41.97 1.53 13.71
N GLN A 465 -41.71 1.21 14.99
CA GLN A 465 -42.56 1.61 16.12
C GLN A 465 -42.67 3.13 16.25
N LYS A 466 -41.56 3.85 16.04
CA LYS A 466 -41.50 5.32 16.07
C LYS A 466 -42.03 5.97 14.78
N LYS A 467 -42.44 5.19 13.78
CA LYS A 467 -42.97 5.66 12.48
C LYS A 467 -41.95 6.46 11.66
N VAL A 468 -40.67 6.13 11.78
CA VAL A 468 -39.61 6.70 10.94
C VAL A 468 -39.58 5.95 9.60
N ARG A 469 -39.61 6.66 8.46
CA ARG A 469 -39.50 6.07 7.13
C ARG A 469 -38.07 5.60 6.90
N HIS A 470 -37.91 4.31 6.62
CA HIS A 470 -36.62 3.69 6.39
C HIS A 470 -36.75 2.47 5.47
N GLN A 471 -35.61 2.00 4.99
CA GLN A 471 -35.45 0.74 4.29
C GLN A 471 -34.51 -0.15 5.10
N PHE A 472 -34.85 -1.41 5.26
CA PHE A 472 -34.01 -2.42 5.89
C PHE A 472 -33.85 -3.62 4.97
N THR A 473 -32.60 -3.97 4.67
CA THR A 473 -32.22 -5.05 3.76
C THR A 473 -31.42 -6.09 4.52
N GLU A 474 -31.88 -7.34 4.52
CA GLU A 474 -31.08 -8.48 4.96
C GLU A 474 -30.47 -9.16 3.72
N SER A 475 -29.16 -9.42 3.74
CA SER A 475 -28.48 -10.16 2.67
C SER A 475 -27.86 -11.44 3.19
N ASP A 476 -27.47 -12.35 2.30
CA ASP A 476 -26.56 -13.43 2.66
C ASP A 476 -25.18 -12.88 3.06
N GLY A 477 -24.41 -13.68 3.80
CA GLY A 477 -23.07 -13.36 4.26
C GLY A 477 -23.02 -12.81 5.69
N GLY A 478 -21.79 -12.66 6.19
CA GLY A 478 -21.50 -12.18 7.54
C GLY A 478 -20.83 -10.81 7.57
N HIS A 479 -20.08 -10.55 8.66
CA HIS A 479 -19.41 -9.27 8.92
C HIS A 479 -18.13 -9.08 8.08
N THR A 480 -18.28 -8.93 6.76
CA THR A 480 -17.20 -9.12 5.79
C THR A 480 -17.18 -8.04 4.70
N TRP A 481 -16.01 -7.79 4.10
CA TRP A 481 -15.86 -6.80 3.03
C TRP A 481 -16.63 -7.08 1.74
N PRO A 482 -16.80 -8.34 1.29
CA PRO A 482 -17.72 -8.68 0.19
C PRO A 482 -19.12 -8.09 0.37
N VAL A 483 -19.67 -8.24 1.58
CA VAL A 483 -20.98 -7.71 1.95
C VAL A 483 -21.01 -6.18 1.90
N TRP A 484 -20.00 -5.50 2.43
CA TRP A 484 -19.97 -4.04 2.43
C TRP A 484 -19.73 -3.41 1.05
N ARG A 485 -18.96 -4.07 0.17
CA ARG A 485 -18.84 -3.66 -1.24
C ARG A 485 -20.17 -3.76 -1.96
N LYS A 486 -20.90 -4.86 -1.75
CA LYS A 486 -22.25 -5.03 -2.28
C LYS A 486 -23.18 -3.91 -1.80
N TYR A 487 -23.17 -3.60 -0.50
CA TYR A 487 -24.01 -2.52 0.05
C TYR A 487 -23.67 -1.14 -0.50
N LEU A 488 -22.39 -0.83 -0.72
CA LEU A 488 -22.03 0.41 -1.41
C LEU A 488 -22.59 0.44 -2.84
N GLY A 489 -22.48 -0.70 -3.55
CA GLY A 489 -23.03 -0.88 -4.90
C GLY A 489 -24.55 -0.73 -5.00
N GLU A 490 -25.28 -1.07 -3.94
CA GLU A 490 -26.74 -0.91 -3.84
C GLU A 490 -27.16 0.47 -3.34
N PHE A 491 -26.41 1.05 -2.40
CA PHE A 491 -26.74 2.31 -1.75
C PHE A 491 -26.42 3.53 -2.63
N ALA A 492 -25.24 3.56 -3.28
CA ALA A 492 -24.81 4.70 -4.07
C ALA A 492 -25.79 5.07 -5.22
N PRO A 493 -26.39 4.12 -5.96
CA PRO A 493 -27.43 4.40 -6.96
C PRO A 493 -28.67 5.12 -6.41
N LEU A 494 -29.01 4.94 -5.13
CA LEU A 494 -30.19 5.55 -4.51
C LEU A 494 -29.96 7.01 -4.14
N LEU A 495 -28.71 7.47 -4.06
CA LEU A 495 -28.37 8.78 -3.54
C LEU A 495 -28.64 9.91 -4.53
N PHE A 496 -29.15 11.03 -4.00
CA PHE A 496 -29.33 12.29 -4.73
C PHE A 496 -30.26 12.19 -5.94
N GLN A 497 -31.03 11.11 -6.02
CA GLN A 497 -32.09 10.90 -7.01
C GLN A 497 -33.29 11.78 -6.69
N THR A 498 -34.03 12.18 -7.73
CA THR A 498 -35.35 12.80 -7.57
C THR A 498 -36.39 11.72 -7.20
N PRO A 499 -37.51 12.07 -6.54
CA PRO A 499 -38.51 11.09 -6.13
C PRO A 499 -39.02 10.17 -7.25
N SER A 500 -39.10 10.68 -8.50
CA SER A 500 -39.48 9.92 -9.70
C SER A 500 -38.42 8.94 -10.19
N GLU A 501 -37.14 9.25 -9.98
CA GLU A 501 -36.00 8.40 -10.35
C GLU A 501 -35.87 7.19 -9.39
N VAL A 502 -36.19 7.39 -8.10
CA VAL A 502 -36.11 6.34 -7.06
C VAL A 502 -37.11 5.19 -7.30
N THR A 503 -38.25 5.44 -7.94
CA THR A 503 -39.22 4.39 -8.31
C THR A 503 -38.77 3.54 -9.50
N ALA A 504 -37.97 4.11 -10.41
CA ALA A 504 -37.49 3.43 -11.62
C ALA A 504 -36.19 2.65 -11.39
N SER A 505 -35.40 3.04 -10.37
CA SER A 505 -34.17 2.33 -9.96
C SER A 505 -34.41 1.19 -8.97
N ARG A 506 -35.68 0.86 -8.66
CA ARG A 506 -36.05 -0.32 -7.85
C ARG A 506 -35.98 -1.56 -8.74
N PRO A 507 -35.20 -2.59 -8.38
CA PRO A 507 -35.30 -3.89 -9.04
C PRO A 507 -36.69 -4.52 -8.85
#